data_AF-A0A1M7GGA2-F1
#
_entry.id   AF-A0A1M7GGA2-F1
#
_cell.length_a   1.000
_cell.length_b   1.000
_cell.length_c   1.000
_cell.angle_alpha   90.00
_cell.angle_beta   90.00
_cell.angle_gamma   90.00
#
_symmetry.space_group_name_H-M   'P 1'
#
loop_
_entity.id
_entity.type
_entity.pdbx_description
1 polymer ?
#
loop_
_entity_poly.entity_id
_entity_poly.type
_entity_poly.pdbx_seq_one_letter_code
_entity_poly.pdbx_strand_id
1 'polypeptide(L)'
;MVAGWSLRTAGPKWACVWRNHPEAQCRLRTIVMPAPWNGWCDPAWQALLHQRLHEIGLEPDGPDPRLLAQAERETFARLAPPWTKRMMEQYK
;
A
#
# COMPACT_ATOMS: atom_id res chain seq x y z
N MET A 1 0.95 -12.21 -11.33
CA MET A 1 1.41 -10.91 -11.87
C MET A 1 0.92 -10.79 -13.29
N VAL A 2 0.36 -9.63 -13.66
CA VAL A 2 -0.03 -9.35 -15.05
C VAL A 2 1.22 -9.33 -15.92
N ALA A 3 1.19 -10.01 -17.07
CA ALA A 3 2.35 -10.13 -17.94
C ALA A 3 2.92 -8.75 -18.31
N GLY A 4 4.22 -8.54 -18.10
CA GLY A 4 4.91 -7.30 -18.43
C GLY A 4 4.79 -6.16 -17.40
N TRP A 5 4.21 -6.41 -16.23
CA TRP A 5 4.18 -5.44 -15.12
C TRP A 5 5.22 -5.77 -14.06
N SER A 6 5.87 -4.74 -13.51
CA SER A 6 6.82 -4.89 -12.40
C SER A 6 6.23 -4.39 -11.08
N LEU A 7 6.50 -5.10 -9.99
CA LEU A 7 6.17 -4.68 -8.64
C LEU A 7 7.41 -4.06 -7.99
N ARG A 8 7.29 -2.84 -7.48
CA ARG A 8 8.35 -2.14 -6.74
C ARG A 8 7.84 -1.73 -5.36
N THR A 9 8.77 -1.52 -4.44
CA THR A 9 8.46 -1.05 -3.10
C THR A 9 9.10 0.32 -2.88
N ALA A 10 8.42 1.18 -2.13
CA ALA A 10 8.92 2.51 -1.83
C ALA A 10 8.62 2.90 -0.39
N GLY A 11 9.52 3.66 0.23
CA GLY A 11 9.26 4.24 1.54
C GLY A 11 8.01 5.15 1.53
N PRO A 12 7.38 5.41 2.70
CA PRO A 12 6.06 6.05 2.78
C PRO A 12 5.90 7.33 1.95
N LYS A 13 6.89 8.23 1.99
CA LYS A 13 6.89 9.48 1.22
C LYS A 13 6.72 9.24 -0.29
N TRP A 14 7.49 8.31 -0.83
CA TRP A 14 7.46 8.00 -2.26
C TRP A 14 6.23 7.17 -2.62
N ALA A 15 5.81 6.25 -1.76
CA ALA A 15 4.57 5.48 -1.96
C ALA A 15 3.34 6.41 -2.07
N CYS A 16 3.27 7.48 -1.26
CA CYS A 16 2.23 8.51 -1.37
C CYS A 16 2.27 9.26 -2.70
N VAL A 17 3.46 9.63 -3.19
CA VAL A 17 3.62 10.28 -4.49
C VAL A 17 3.10 9.36 -5.60
N TRP A 18 3.57 8.12 -5.65
CA TRP A 18 3.17 7.17 -6.70
C TRP A 18 1.67 6.86 -6.68
N ARG A 19 1.06 6.76 -5.48
CA ARG A 19 -0.41 6.63 -5.32
C ARG A 19 -1.19 7.71 -6.05
N ASN A 20 -0.70 8.95 -6.03
CA ASN A 20 -1.40 10.08 -6.66
C ASN A 20 -1.12 10.22 -8.17
N HIS A 21 -0.30 9.33 -8.73
CA HIS A 21 0.07 9.32 -10.15
C HIS A 21 -0.16 7.92 -10.79
N PRO A 22 -1.39 7.40 -10.79
CA PRO A 22 -1.71 6.11 -11.42
C PRO A 22 -1.35 6.09 -12.91
N GLU A 23 -1.47 7.22 -13.61
CA GLU A 23 -1.11 7.35 -15.03
C GLU A 23 0.38 7.12 -15.30
N ALA A 24 1.25 7.54 -14.37
CA ALA A 24 2.69 7.32 -14.48
C ALA A 24 3.02 5.83 -14.25
N GLN A 25 2.35 5.20 -13.29
CA GLN A 25 2.48 3.76 -13.03
C GLN A 25 2.05 2.92 -14.25
N CYS A 26 0.96 3.31 -14.92
CA CYS A 26 0.52 2.67 -16.16
C CYS A 26 1.52 2.81 -17.31
N ARG A 27 2.02 4.04 -17.56
CA ARG A 27 3.02 4.29 -18.62
C ARG A 27 4.30 3.50 -18.41
N LEU A 28 4.74 3.36 -17.15
CA LEU A 28 5.94 2.63 -16.77
C LEU A 28 5.70 1.13 -16.54
N ARG A 29 4.45 0.65 -16.65
CA ARG A 29 4.03 -0.72 -16.32
C ARG A 29 4.59 -1.17 -14.97
N THR A 30 4.50 -0.30 -13.97
CA THR A 30 5.11 -0.49 -12.66
C THR A 30 4.14 -0.15 -11.56
N ILE A 31 3.90 -1.10 -10.66
CA ILE A 31 3.06 -0.94 -9.46
C ILE A 31 3.98 -0.66 -8.29
N VAL A 32 3.74 0.42 -7.56
CA VAL A 32 4.53 0.79 -6.38
C VAL A 32 3.74 0.53 -5.10
N MET A 33 4.22 -0.43 -4.31
CA MET A 33 3.68 -0.74 -2.99
C MET A 33 4.44 -0.02 -1.88
N PRO A 34 3.77 0.32 -0.75
CA PRO A 34 4.46 0.84 0.42
C PRO A 34 5.44 -0.20 0.99
N ALA A 35 6.62 0.27 1.41
CA ALA A 35 7.54 -0.52 2.21
C ALA A 35 7.17 -0.45 3.72
N PRO A 36 7.43 -1.51 4.50
CA PRO A 36 7.95 -2.81 4.07
C PRO A 36 6.85 -3.71 3.48
N TRP A 37 6.95 -4.03 2.19
CA TRP A 37 6.09 -5.05 1.56
C TRP A 37 6.55 -6.43 2.02
N ASN A 38 5.68 -7.20 2.67
CA ASN A 38 6.03 -8.53 3.18
C ASN A 38 5.55 -9.68 2.28
N GLY A 39 5.09 -9.37 1.07
CA GLY A 39 4.76 -10.38 0.08
C GLY A 39 3.29 -10.78 0.05
N TRP A 40 3.06 -11.93 -0.58
CA TRP A 40 1.73 -12.37 -0.97
C TRP A 40 0.96 -13.10 0.14
N CYS A 41 1.61 -13.37 1.27
CA CYS A 41 1.03 -14.16 2.37
C CYS A 41 0.30 -13.31 3.41
N ASP A 42 0.43 -11.98 3.38
CA ASP A 42 -0.25 -11.09 4.31
C ASP A 42 -1.52 -10.52 3.66
N PRO A 43 -2.70 -10.80 4.24
CA PRO A 43 -3.99 -10.32 3.73
C PRO A 43 -4.09 -8.80 3.63
N ALA A 44 -3.43 -8.05 4.52
CA ALA A 44 -3.44 -6.59 4.47
C ALA A 44 -2.71 -6.08 3.23
N TRP A 45 -1.56 -6.67 2.93
CA TRP A 45 -0.78 -6.33 1.74
C TRP A 45 -1.47 -6.76 0.46
N GLN A 46 -2.18 -7.89 0.46
CA GLN A 46 -3.04 -8.28 -0.65
C GLN A 46 -4.15 -7.26 -0.91
N ALA A 47 -4.91 -6.88 0.12
CA ALA A 47 -5.99 -5.91 -0.04
C ALA A 47 -5.49 -4.57 -0.62
N LEU A 48 -4.32 -4.10 -0.17
CA LEU A 48 -3.67 -2.91 -0.72
C LEU A 48 -3.23 -3.09 -2.17
N LEU A 49 -2.75 -4.28 -2.55
CA LEU A 49 -2.37 -4.57 -3.93
C LEU A 49 -3.59 -4.63 -4.86
N HIS A 50 -4.65 -5.31 -4.46
CA HIS A 50 -5.92 -5.35 -5.20
C HIS A 50 -6.49 -3.94 -5.38
N GLN A 51 -6.45 -3.10 -4.33
CA GLN A 51 -6.81 -1.69 -4.47
C GLN A 51 -5.97 -0.98 -5.53
N ARG A 52 -4.65 -1.18 -5.53
CA ARG A 52 -3.76 -0.56 -6.52
C ARG A 52 -4.03 -1.06 -7.93
N LEU A 53 -4.26 -2.35 -8.11
CA LEU A 53 -4.59 -2.96 -9.40
C LEU A 53 -5.91 -2.42 -9.95
N HIS A 54 -6.91 -2.23 -9.10
CA HIS A 54 -8.17 -1.61 -9.47
C HIS A 54 -8.02 -0.13 -9.86
N GLU A 55 -7.28 0.66 -9.07
CA GLU A 55 -7.03 2.08 -9.36
C GLU A 55 -6.31 2.32 -10.70
N ILE A 56 -5.42 1.41 -11.11
CA ILE A 56 -4.71 1.48 -12.39
C ILE A 56 -5.44 0.76 -13.55
N GLY A 57 -6.62 0.18 -13.28
CA GLY A 57 -7.47 -0.48 -14.28
C GLY A 57 -6.97 -1.85 -14.74
N LEU A 58 -6.11 -2.52 -13.97
CA LEU A 58 -5.66 -3.90 -14.24
C LEU A 58 -6.57 -4.96 -13.64
N GLU A 59 -7.37 -4.60 -12.63
CA GLU A 59 -8.33 -5.48 -12.01
C GLU A 59 -9.71 -4.82 -12.06
N PRO A 60 -10.71 -5.48 -12.67
CA PRO A 60 -12.06 -4.91 -12.79
C PRO A 60 -12.82 -4.94 -11.47
N ASP A 61 -12.49 -5.90 -10.61
CA ASP A 61 -13.11 -6.06 -9.30
C ASP A 61 -12.38 -5.19 -8.28
N GLY A 62 -13.14 -4.35 -7.57
CA GLY A 62 -12.62 -3.57 -6.46
C GLY A 62 -12.22 -4.47 -5.28
N PRO A 63 -11.28 -4.02 -4.42
CA PRO A 63 -10.92 -4.78 -3.22
C PRO A 63 -12.13 -4.93 -2.29
N ASP A 64 -12.18 -6.04 -1.53
CA ASP A 64 -13.17 -6.20 -0.46
C ASP A 64 -13.03 -5.03 0.54
N PRO A 65 -14.08 -4.20 0.74
CA PRO A 65 -14.01 -3.04 1.62
C PRO A 65 -13.65 -3.37 3.07
N ARG A 66 -14.03 -4.56 3.56
CA ARG A 66 -13.71 -5.00 4.92
C ARG A 66 -12.24 -5.35 5.06
N LEU A 67 -11.70 -6.07 4.07
CA LEU A 67 -10.27 -6.41 4.04
C LEU A 67 -9.43 -5.15 3.85
N LEU A 68 -9.90 -4.19 3.05
CA LEU A 68 -9.22 -2.92 2.88
C LEU A 68 -9.19 -2.10 4.18
N ALA A 69 -10.32 -1.96 4.87
CA ALA A 69 -10.38 -1.25 6.15
C ALA A 69 -9.50 -1.91 7.23
N GLN A 70 -9.45 -3.25 7.24
CA GLN A 70 -8.55 -3.99 8.12
C GLN A 70 -7.08 -3.76 7.75
N ALA A 71 -6.75 -3.82 6.46
CA ALA A 71 -5.40 -3.59 5.95
C ALA A 71 -4.89 -2.19 6.29
N GLU A 72 -5.73 -1.18 6.14
CA GLU A 72 -5.43 0.19 6.51
C GLU A 72 -5.14 0.28 8.01
N ARG A 73 -6.00 -0.28 8.87
CA ARG A 73 -5.79 -0.30 10.32
C ARG A 73 -4.47 -0.98 10.72
N GLU A 74 -4.17 -2.15 10.14
CA GLU A 74 -2.93 -2.87 10.43
C GLU A 74 -1.69 -2.12 9.95
N THR A 75 -1.76 -1.53 8.76
CA THR A 75 -0.67 -0.73 8.20
C THR A 75 -0.45 0.54 9.05
N PHE A 76 -1.52 1.22 9.46
CA PHE A 76 -1.45 2.35 10.39
C PHE A 76 -0.84 1.93 11.72
N ALA A 77 -1.25 0.81 12.31
CA ALA A 77 -0.69 0.32 13.57
C ALA A 77 0.80 -0.03 13.46
N ARG A 78 1.24 -0.59 12.33
CA ARG A 78 2.66 -0.90 12.05
C ARG A 78 3.51 0.35 11.82
N LEU A 79 2.92 1.42 11.29
CA LEU A 79 3.58 2.71 11.05
C LEU A 79 3.47 3.70 12.23
N ALA A 80 2.58 3.43 13.19
CA ALA A 80 2.40 4.21 14.40
C ALA A 80 3.54 4.17 15.45
N PRO A 81 4.47 3.19 15.54
CA PRO A 81 5.46 3.13 16.62
C PRO A 81 6.31 4.40 16.87
N PRO A 82 6.73 5.20 15.87
CA PRO A 82 7.41 6.47 16.14
C PRO A 82 6.48 7.57 16.69
N TRP A 83 5.16 7.41 16.57
CA TRP A 83 4.14 8.34 17.09
C TRP A 83 3.65 7.96 18.49
N THR A 84 3.48 6.65 18.77
CA THR A 84 3.08 6.16 20.10
C THR A 84 4.15 6.42 21.16
N LYS A 85 5.45 6.25 20.82
CA LYS A 85 6.55 6.58 21.74
C LYS A 85 6.65 8.08 22.01
N ARG A 86 6.51 8.92 20.99
CA ARG A 86 6.55 10.39 21.14
C ARG A 86 5.40 10.94 21.97
N MET A 87 4.20 10.37 21.85
CA MET A 87 3.08 10.73 22.73
C MET A 87 3.36 10.31 24.17
N MET A 88 3.89 9.10 24.43
CA MET A 88 4.21 8.64 25.79
C MET A 88 5.34 9.44 26.46
N GLU A 89 6.32 9.95 25.70
CA GLU A 89 7.39 10.82 26.22
C GLU A 89 6.92 12.24 26.56
N GLN A 90 5.80 12.72 26.00
CA GLN A 90 5.22 14.03 26.33
C GLN A 90 4.34 14.03 27.58
N TYR A 91 4.07 12.86 28.17
CA TYR A 91 3.31 12.70 29.41
C TYR A 91 4.19 12.29 30.60
N LYS A 92 5.50 12.51 30.53
CA LYS A 92 6.45 12.30 31.64
C LYS A 92 7.13 13.61 32.03
#